data_AF-A0AAU1JFD0-F1
#
_entry.id   AF-A0AAU1JFD0-F1
#
_cell.length_a   1.000
_cell.length_b   1.000
_cell.length_c   1.000
_cell.angle_alpha   90.00
_cell.angle_beta   90.00
_cell.angle_gamma   90.00
#
_symmetry.space_group_name_H-M   'P 1'
#
loop_
_entity.id
_entity.type
_entity.pdbx_description
1 polymer ?
#
loop_
_entity_poly.entity_id
_entity_poly.type
_entity_poly.pdbx_seq_one_letter_code
_entity_poly.pdbx_strand_id
1 'polypeptide(L)'
;MEHTTREGRLAAALVEVADTLTDTFDTGDYLRRLSDHCVELVSAWAAGVMLIDAGEPVSLAASSRREDVALDLLAAQHSGGPCLESYGSGRAVPPVSIGVAHAAARWPEFTERALRHGIAATFAVPVRRRDTLLGALNVFVPTVPDKASGSGRSEVLVAQALADAAALGLQNQRAYTQCRSLAGQLQEALSSRVRIEQAKGMLAERWQVGTDEAFGALRGHARRHRIPLDRVARSVIEGAVDDTELRPSP
;
A
#
# COMPACT_ATOMS: atom_id res chain seq x y z
N MET A 1 28.26 -21.14 12.89
CA MET A 1 27.19 -20.28 13.43
C MET A 1 27.76 -18.89 13.57
N GLU A 2 27.63 -18.06 12.55
CA GLU A 2 27.98 -16.64 12.64
C GLU A 2 26.96 -15.98 13.56
N HIS A 3 27.42 -15.35 14.64
CA HIS A 3 26.58 -14.45 15.42
C HIS A 3 26.27 -13.23 14.54
N THR A 4 25.10 -13.20 13.91
CA THR A 4 24.65 -12.03 13.14
C THR A 4 24.62 -10.83 14.07
N THR A 5 25.49 -9.84 13.79
CA THR A 5 25.55 -8.59 14.54
C THR A 5 24.23 -7.82 14.39
N ARG A 6 23.96 -6.86 15.29
CA ARG A 6 22.78 -5.98 15.17
C ARG A 6 22.73 -5.27 13.81
N GLU A 7 23.90 -4.90 13.28
CA GLU A 7 24.07 -4.32 11.95
C GLU A 7 23.68 -5.29 10.84
N GLY A 8 24.08 -6.57 10.93
CA GLY A 8 23.67 -7.61 9.99
C GLY A 8 22.16 -7.85 9.98
N ARG A 9 21.52 -7.86 11.17
CA ARG A 9 20.06 -7.96 11.29
C ARG A 9 19.35 -6.75 10.71
N LEU A 10 19.87 -5.54 10.96
CA LEU A 10 19.33 -4.32 10.38
C LEU A 10 19.43 -4.33 8.85
N ALA A 11 20.59 -4.72 8.30
CA ALA A 11 20.78 -4.80 6.86
C ALA A 11 19.80 -5.82 6.23
N ALA A 12 19.65 -7.01 6.84
CA ALA A 12 18.68 -8.01 6.38
C ALA A 12 17.24 -7.48 6.42
N ALA A 13 16.83 -6.85 7.53
CA ALA A 13 15.51 -6.25 7.68
C ALA A 13 15.24 -5.15 6.64
N LEU A 14 16.23 -4.28 6.37
CA LEU A 14 16.09 -3.22 5.37
C LEU A 14 15.95 -3.79 3.95
N VAL A 15 16.69 -4.85 3.61
CA VAL A 15 16.56 -5.54 2.32
C VAL A 15 15.17 -6.17 2.19
N GLU A 16 14.72 -6.89 3.20
CA GLU A 16 13.41 -7.55 3.18
C GLU A 16 12.25 -6.53 3.11
N VAL A 17 12.33 -5.44 3.88
CA VAL A 17 11.34 -4.37 3.85
C VAL A 17 11.37 -3.63 2.51
N ALA A 18 12.52 -3.54 1.83
CA ALA A 18 12.58 -2.94 0.50
C ALA A 18 12.04 -3.86 -0.61
N ASP A 19 12.08 -5.18 -0.41
CA ASP A 19 11.66 -6.20 -1.38
C ASP A 19 10.14 -6.36 -1.45
N THR A 20 9.51 -5.39 -2.12
CA THR A 20 8.05 -5.26 -2.22
C THR A 20 7.47 -5.63 -3.58
N LEU A 21 8.33 -5.94 -4.55
CA LEU A 21 7.95 -6.17 -5.95
C LEU A 21 7.64 -7.64 -6.21
N THR A 22 6.69 -8.20 -5.46
CA THR A 22 6.23 -9.58 -5.61
C THR A 22 4.77 -9.62 -6.06
N ASP A 23 4.39 -10.67 -6.81
CA ASP A 23 3.02 -10.84 -7.31
C ASP A 23 1.99 -11.09 -6.18
N THR A 24 2.45 -11.41 -4.98
CA THR A 24 1.63 -11.73 -3.79
C THR A 24 1.77 -10.68 -2.68
N PHE A 25 2.05 -9.42 -3.02
CA PHE A 25 2.19 -8.38 -2.02
C PHE A 25 0.86 -8.11 -1.30
N ASP A 26 0.83 -8.36 0.01
CA ASP A 26 -0.23 -7.90 0.92
C ASP A 26 0.33 -6.80 1.84
N THR A 27 -0.40 -5.68 1.93
CA THR A 27 0.05 -4.52 2.71
C THR A 27 0.05 -4.81 4.21
N GLY A 28 -0.94 -5.55 4.72
CA GLY A 28 -1.03 -5.88 6.14
C GLY A 28 0.11 -6.78 6.59
N ASP A 29 0.36 -7.85 5.84
CA ASP A 29 1.47 -8.77 6.08
C ASP A 29 2.84 -8.08 6.01
N TYR A 30 3.00 -7.18 5.04
CA TYR A 30 4.21 -6.37 4.91
C TYR A 30 4.46 -5.48 6.13
N LEU A 31 3.45 -4.74 6.59
CA LEU A 31 3.56 -3.85 7.74
C LEU A 31 3.70 -4.61 9.07
N ARG A 32 3.12 -5.81 9.16
CA ARG A 32 3.34 -6.73 10.28
C ARG A 32 4.80 -7.18 10.36
N ARG A 33 5.39 -7.64 9.25
CA ARG A 33 6.82 -8.00 9.19
C ARG A 33 7.74 -6.83 9.55
N LEU A 34 7.44 -5.63 9.06
CA LEU A 34 8.15 -4.40 9.45
C LEU A 34 8.10 -4.17 10.98
N SER A 35 6.92 -4.35 11.57
CA SER A 35 6.71 -4.17 13.01
C SER A 35 7.47 -5.24 13.81
N ASP A 36 7.51 -6.48 13.34
CA ASP A 36 8.30 -7.57 13.94
C ASP A 36 9.80 -7.26 13.92
N HIS A 37 10.34 -6.82 12.77
CA HIS A 37 11.73 -6.37 12.66
C HIS A 37 12.05 -5.22 13.62
N CYS A 38 11.12 -4.27 13.77
CA CYS A 38 11.28 -3.17 14.71
C CYS A 38 11.39 -3.69 16.15
N VAL A 39 10.48 -4.58 16.56
CA VAL A 39 10.49 -5.20 17.89
C VAL A 39 11.82 -5.87 18.19
N GLU A 40 12.35 -6.65 17.24
CA GLU A 40 13.62 -7.37 17.42
C GLU A 40 14.86 -6.46 17.47
N LEU A 41 14.88 -5.40 16.67
CA LEU A 41 16.06 -4.53 16.51
C LEU A 41 16.19 -3.46 17.59
N VAL A 42 15.07 -3.06 18.19
CA VAL A 42 15.02 -2.06 19.29
C VAL A 42 14.63 -2.68 20.62
N SER A 43 14.47 -4.00 20.70
CA SER A 43 14.07 -4.73 21.92
C SER A 43 12.77 -4.16 22.53
N ALA A 44 11.83 -3.77 21.66
CA ALA A 44 10.55 -3.23 22.07
C ALA A 44 9.67 -4.32 22.68
N TRP A 45 8.64 -3.87 23.41
CA TRP A 45 7.58 -4.73 23.90
C TRP A 45 6.61 -5.12 22.76
N ALA A 46 6.26 -4.14 21.93
CA ALA A 46 5.51 -4.30 20.69
C ALA A 46 5.74 -3.09 19.77
N ALA A 47 5.37 -3.20 18.50
CA ALA A 47 5.35 -2.08 17.57
C ALA A 47 4.13 -2.18 16.64
N GLY A 48 3.75 -1.08 16.03
CA GLY A 48 2.69 -1.08 15.04
C GLY A 48 2.72 0.13 14.12
N VAL A 49 2.20 -0.04 12.92
CA VAL A 49 2.12 0.97 11.89
C VAL A 49 0.68 1.42 11.71
N MET A 50 0.50 2.73 11.62
CA MET A 50 -0.74 3.36 11.19
C MET A 50 -0.47 4.05 9.86
N LEU A 51 -1.10 3.57 8.78
CA LEU A 51 -1.16 4.31 7.52
C LEU A 51 -2.31 5.31 7.57
N ILE A 52 -2.07 6.51 7.06
CA ILE A 52 -2.99 7.64 7.13
C ILE A 52 -3.18 8.20 5.72
N ASP A 53 -4.43 8.38 5.32
CA ASP A 53 -4.81 9.03 4.07
C ASP A 53 -5.81 10.14 4.36
N ALA A 54 -5.60 11.31 3.74
CA ALA A 54 -6.40 12.51 3.98
C ALA A 54 -6.61 12.89 5.47
N GLY A 55 -5.66 12.53 6.34
CA GLY A 55 -5.73 12.79 7.78
C GLY A 55 -6.43 11.71 8.60
N GLU A 56 -6.99 10.67 7.97
CA GLU A 56 -7.70 9.58 8.62
C GLU A 56 -6.90 8.27 8.58
N PRO A 57 -6.88 7.46 9.66
CA PRO A 57 -6.28 6.13 9.63
C PRO A 57 -6.99 5.21 8.63
N VAL A 58 -6.25 4.68 7.66
CA VAL A 58 -6.78 3.77 6.62
C VAL A 58 -6.33 2.33 6.78
N SER A 59 -5.24 2.08 7.52
CA SER A 59 -4.75 0.74 7.78
C SER A 59 -3.93 0.72 9.08
N LEU A 60 -4.19 -0.30 9.89
CA LEU A 60 -3.43 -0.61 11.09
C LEU A 60 -2.80 -1.99 10.93
N ALA A 61 -1.53 -2.11 11.27
CA ALA A 61 -0.83 -3.38 11.37
C ALA A 61 0.08 -3.36 12.58
N ALA A 62 0.28 -4.50 13.21
CA ALA A 62 1.08 -4.61 14.42
C ALA A 62 2.05 -5.78 14.31
N SER A 63 3.06 -5.78 15.19
CA SER A 63 3.93 -6.93 15.39
C SER A 63 3.10 -8.13 15.82
N SER A 64 3.50 -9.32 15.36
CA SER A 64 2.90 -10.61 15.73
C SER A 64 2.94 -10.82 17.25
N ARG A 65 3.99 -10.32 17.91
CA ARG A 65 4.05 -10.28 19.38
C ARG A 65 3.13 -9.18 19.91
N ARG A 66 2.18 -9.54 20.78
CA ARG A 66 1.23 -8.62 21.43
C ARG A 66 0.40 -7.81 20.42
N GLU A 67 0.03 -8.46 19.32
CA GLU A 67 -0.72 -7.86 18.21
C GLU A 67 -2.00 -7.15 18.70
N ASP A 68 -2.77 -7.83 19.55
CA ASP A 68 -4.01 -7.33 20.15
C ASP A 68 -3.81 -5.99 20.89
N VAL A 69 -2.76 -5.90 21.70
CA VAL A 69 -2.45 -4.69 22.45
C VAL A 69 -1.95 -3.58 21.54
N ALA A 70 -1.05 -3.89 20.60
CA ALA A 70 -0.54 -2.90 19.68
C ALA A 70 -1.66 -2.32 18.80
N LEU A 71 -2.58 -3.15 18.31
CA LEU A 71 -3.75 -2.70 17.55
C LEU A 71 -4.71 -1.85 18.40
N ASP A 72 -4.99 -2.23 19.65
CA ASP A 72 -5.81 -1.41 20.56
C ASP A 72 -5.18 -0.03 20.81
N LEU A 73 -3.86 0.02 21.02
CA LEU A 73 -3.14 1.27 21.23
C LEU A 73 -3.01 2.12 19.97
N LEU A 74 -2.99 1.53 18.78
CA LEU A 74 -3.07 2.28 17.53
C LEU A 74 -4.48 2.86 17.35
N ALA A 75 -5.53 2.07 17.59
CA ALA A 75 -6.91 2.51 17.48
C ALA A 75 -7.26 3.62 18.48
N ALA A 76 -6.66 3.62 19.68
CA ALA A 76 -6.85 4.64 20.72
C ALA A 76 -6.41 6.06 20.34
N GLN A 77 -5.71 6.23 19.22
CA GLN A 77 -5.12 7.49 18.81
C GLN A 77 -6.03 8.33 17.90
N HIS A 78 -7.29 7.92 17.67
CA HIS A 78 -8.24 8.66 16.82
C HIS A 78 -8.43 10.13 17.23
N SER A 79 -8.36 10.43 18.54
CA SER A 79 -8.46 11.79 19.09
C SER A 79 -7.11 12.42 19.44
N GLY A 80 -6.01 11.84 18.96
CA GLY A 80 -4.65 12.29 19.23
C GLY A 80 -3.80 11.19 19.87
N GLY A 81 -2.54 11.14 19.45
CA GLY A 81 -1.57 10.17 19.92
C GLY A 81 -0.21 10.34 19.25
N PRO A 82 0.81 9.58 19.69
CA PRO A 82 2.15 9.62 19.12
C PRO A 82 2.19 9.48 17.59
N CYS A 83 1.37 8.60 16.99
CA CYS A 83 1.27 8.41 15.54
C CYS A 83 0.74 9.66 14.84
N LEU A 84 -0.42 10.18 15.28
CA LEU A 84 -1.04 11.35 14.63
C LEU A 84 -0.16 12.58 14.78
N GLU A 85 0.52 12.73 15.90
CA GLU A 85 1.47 13.83 16.10
C GLU A 85 2.72 13.69 15.24
N SER A 86 3.28 12.48 15.16
CA SER A 86 4.43 12.21 14.30
C SER A 86 4.10 12.42 12.82
N TYR A 87 2.92 11.98 12.40
CA TYR A 87 2.38 12.21 11.07
C TYR A 87 2.19 13.72 10.82
N GLY A 88 1.44 14.42 11.68
CA GLY A 88 1.11 15.83 11.48
C GLY A 88 2.33 16.76 11.47
N SER A 89 3.38 16.43 12.23
CA SER A 89 4.63 17.20 12.26
C SER A 89 5.67 16.74 11.23
N GLY A 90 5.53 15.54 10.67
CA GLY A 90 6.53 14.87 9.85
C GLY A 90 7.85 14.58 10.59
N ARG A 91 7.84 14.60 11.93
CA ARG A 91 9.02 14.41 12.79
C ARG A 91 8.80 13.28 13.78
N ALA A 92 9.89 12.70 14.25
CA ALA A 92 9.83 11.71 15.31
C ALA A 92 9.34 12.33 16.62
N VAL A 93 8.43 11.62 17.28
CA VAL A 93 8.08 11.86 18.68
C VAL A 93 9.12 11.09 19.52
N PRO A 94 9.94 11.78 20.33
CA PRO A 94 10.99 11.10 21.12
C PRO A 94 10.38 10.18 22.17
N PRO A 95 11.16 9.30 22.82
CA PRO A 95 10.68 8.47 23.91
C PRO A 95 9.99 9.27 25.02
N VAL A 96 8.71 8.99 25.24
CA VAL A 96 7.85 9.58 26.26
C VAL A 96 7.43 8.50 27.25
N SER A 97 7.59 8.77 28.55
CA SER A 97 7.04 7.92 29.60
C SER A 97 5.52 8.07 29.65
N ILE A 98 4.78 6.97 29.72
CA ILE A 98 3.32 6.99 29.78
C ILE A 98 2.83 7.43 31.18
N GLY A 99 3.60 7.12 32.23
CA GLY A 99 3.21 7.39 33.62
C GLY A 99 3.29 8.85 34.08
N VAL A 100 3.75 9.78 33.23
CA VAL A 100 3.90 11.20 33.61
C VAL A 100 2.67 12.02 33.21
N ALA A 101 2.30 12.99 34.04
CA ALA A 101 1.12 13.84 33.82
C ALA A 101 1.12 14.56 32.46
N HIS A 102 2.30 14.89 31.94
CA HIS A 102 2.41 15.52 30.62
C HIS A 102 1.93 14.60 29.48
N ALA A 103 2.19 13.29 29.55
CA ALA A 103 1.69 12.35 28.55
C ALA A 103 0.16 12.25 28.60
N ALA A 104 -0.41 12.16 29.81
CA ALA A 104 -1.86 12.13 30.01
C ALA A 104 -2.58 13.41 29.53
N ALA A 105 -1.94 14.59 29.69
CA ALA A 105 -2.49 15.84 29.17
C ALA A 105 -2.40 15.95 27.64
N ARG A 106 -1.37 15.32 27.04
CA ARG A 106 -1.08 15.40 25.61
C ARG A 106 -1.88 14.39 24.78
N TRP A 107 -2.01 13.16 25.28
CA TRP A 107 -2.73 12.07 24.61
C TRP A 107 -3.59 11.30 25.64
N PRO A 108 -4.75 11.84 26.08
CA PRO A 108 -5.50 11.30 27.21
C PRO A 108 -5.94 9.84 27.01
N GLU A 109 -6.67 9.55 25.93
CA GLU A 109 -7.21 8.21 25.66
C GLU A 109 -6.10 7.19 25.43
N PHE A 110 -5.11 7.55 24.62
CA PHE A 110 -3.94 6.71 24.37
C PHE A 110 -3.20 6.37 25.67
N THR A 111 -2.94 7.36 26.52
CA THR A 111 -2.23 7.17 27.80
C THR A 111 -3.03 6.26 28.73
N GLU A 112 -4.35 6.47 28.82
CA GLU A 112 -5.23 5.62 29.61
C GLU A 112 -5.15 4.15 29.17
N ARG A 113 -5.27 3.87 27.86
CA ARG A 113 -5.16 2.50 27.33
C ARG A 113 -3.76 1.92 27.53
N ALA A 114 -2.72 2.71 27.29
CA ALA A 114 -1.32 2.31 27.47
C ALA A 114 -1.03 1.88 28.92
N LEU A 115 -1.58 2.58 29.91
CA LEU A 115 -1.44 2.21 31.32
C LEU A 115 -2.15 0.89 31.65
N ARG A 116 -3.34 0.63 31.09
CA ARG A 116 -4.07 -0.64 31.30
C ARG A 116 -3.28 -1.85 30.79
N HIS A 117 -2.51 -1.66 29.72
CA HIS A 117 -1.67 -2.70 29.13
C HIS A 117 -0.24 -2.76 29.72
N GLY A 118 0.08 -1.91 30.68
CA GLY A 118 1.40 -1.89 31.33
C GLY A 118 2.53 -1.33 30.46
N ILE A 119 2.22 -0.46 29.49
CA ILE A 119 3.24 0.20 28.67
C ILE A 119 3.93 1.29 29.48
N ALA A 120 5.27 1.20 29.60
CA ALA A 120 6.05 2.16 30.37
C ALA A 120 6.40 3.43 29.56
N ALA A 121 6.75 3.25 28.29
CA ALA A 121 7.10 4.35 27.41
C ALA A 121 6.79 4.02 25.93
N THR A 122 6.71 5.08 25.12
CA THR A 122 6.46 4.98 23.68
C THR A 122 7.25 6.04 22.93
N PHE A 123 7.54 5.76 21.66
CA PHE A 123 7.99 6.76 20.70
C PHE A 123 7.40 6.45 19.32
N ALA A 124 7.33 7.46 18.47
CA ALA A 124 6.80 7.30 17.11
C ALA A 124 7.73 7.93 16.09
N VAL A 125 7.82 7.32 14.91
CA VAL A 125 8.55 7.87 13.76
C VAL A 125 7.63 7.95 12.55
N PRO A 126 7.74 8.99 11.72
CA PRO A 126 6.91 9.12 10.53
C PRO A 126 7.32 8.07 9.49
N VAL A 127 6.32 7.44 8.86
CA VAL A 127 6.51 6.68 7.62
C VAL A 127 6.35 7.67 6.49
N ARG A 128 7.46 8.10 5.89
CA ARG A 128 7.48 9.17 4.89
C ARG A 128 8.51 8.95 3.80
N ARG A 129 8.23 9.48 2.61
CA ARG A 129 9.20 9.58 1.52
C ARG A 129 9.24 11.02 1.03
N ARG A 130 10.40 11.67 1.21
CA ARG A 130 10.58 13.11 0.96
C ARG A 130 9.50 13.91 1.70
N ASP A 131 8.65 14.61 0.98
CA ASP A 131 7.57 15.47 1.50
C ASP A 131 6.22 14.75 1.65
N THR A 132 6.14 13.46 1.25
CA THR A 132 4.90 12.68 1.37
C THR A 132 4.90 11.87 2.66
N LEU A 133 3.94 12.18 3.53
CA LEU A 133 3.64 11.43 4.75
C LEU A 133 2.64 10.32 4.44
N LEU A 134 2.98 9.09 4.78
CA LEU A 134 2.14 7.90 4.55
C LEU A 134 1.50 7.40 5.86
N GLY A 135 2.06 7.78 7.01
CA GLY A 135 1.65 7.26 8.30
C GLY A 135 2.71 7.43 9.38
N ALA A 136 2.65 6.59 10.41
CA ALA A 136 3.64 6.54 11.48
C ALA A 136 3.83 5.11 12.01
N LEU A 137 5.06 4.79 12.41
CA LEU A 137 5.43 3.60 13.16
C LEU A 137 5.51 3.98 14.65
N ASN A 138 4.68 3.34 15.47
CA ASN A 138 4.69 3.49 16.91
C ASN A 138 5.42 2.32 17.56
N VAL A 139 6.27 2.62 18.53
CA VAL A 139 7.03 1.63 19.28
C VAL A 139 6.70 1.76 20.75
N PHE A 140 6.42 0.62 21.37
CA PHE A 140 6.10 0.51 22.80
C PHE A 140 7.25 -0.18 23.50
N VAL A 141 7.90 0.50 24.43
CA VAL A 141 9.12 -0.01 25.10
C VAL A 141 8.87 -0.29 26.58
N PRO A 142 9.50 -1.33 27.15
CA PRO A 142 9.26 -1.77 28.52
C PRO A 142 9.83 -0.81 29.57
N THR A 143 10.78 0.06 29.20
CA THR A 143 11.43 1.02 30.09
C THR A 143 11.69 2.32 29.34
N VAL A 144 11.66 3.46 30.04
CA VAL A 144 12.12 4.73 29.48
C VAL A 144 13.63 4.63 29.22
N PRO A 145 14.11 4.81 27.98
CA PRO A 145 15.54 4.80 27.71
C PRO A 145 16.25 5.90 28.51
N ASP A 146 17.37 5.57 29.15
CA ASP A 146 18.16 6.55 29.90
C ASP A 146 18.70 7.63 28.94
N LYS A 147 18.33 8.90 29.19
CA LYS A 147 18.76 10.05 28.39
C LYS A 147 20.29 10.22 28.40
N ALA A 148 20.97 9.82 29.48
CA ALA A 148 22.43 9.92 29.58
C ALA A 148 23.16 8.87 28.73
N SER A 149 22.54 7.71 28.52
CA SER A 149 23.13 6.60 27.75
C SER A 149 23.13 6.80 26.23
N GLY A 150 22.32 7.73 25.71
CA GLY A 150 22.11 7.92 24.26
C GLY A 150 21.36 6.77 23.57
N SER A 151 21.02 5.69 24.28
CA SER A 151 20.38 4.48 23.75
C SER A 151 19.05 4.78 23.05
N GLY A 152 18.19 5.63 23.64
CA GLY A 152 16.91 6.01 23.03
C GLY A 152 17.05 6.74 21.69
N ARG A 153 18.16 7.48 21.47
CA ARG A 153 18.43 8.12 20.17
C ARG A 153 18.80 7.08 19.12
N SER A 154 19.55 6.04 19.51
CA SER A 154 19.90 4.92 18.61
C SER A 154 18.66 4.12 18.20
N GLU A 155 17.73 3.87 19.12
CA GLU A 155 16.48 3.13 18.84
C GLU A 155 15.56 3.89 17.88
N VAL A 156 15.37 5.21 18.09
CA VAL A 156 14.60 6.07 17.19
C VAL A 156 15.21 6.08 15.78
N LEU A 157 16.54 6.12 15.66
CA LEU A 157 17.21 6.08 14.35
C LEU A 157 16.99 4.75 13.62
N VAL A 158 17.05 3.63 14.34
CA VAL A 158 16.78 2.31 13.76
C VAL A 158 15.33 2.19 13.32
N ALA A 159 14.37 2.62 14.15
CA ALA A 159 12.97 2.64 13.77
C ALA A 159 12.70 3.56 12.58
N GLN A 160 13.35 4.73 12.52
CA GLN A 160 13.23 5.63 11.37
C GLN A 160 13.78 5.00 10.09
N ALA A 161 14.92 4.31 10.15
CA ALA A 161 15.48 3.64 8.98
C ALA A 161 14.53 2.56 8.42
N LEU A 162 13.89 1.79 9.30
CA LEU A 162 12.86 0.83 8.93
C LEU A 162 11.63 1.53 8.34
N ALA A 163 11.14 2.61 8.96
CA ALA A 163 10.01 3.38 8.46
C ALA A 163 10.28 4.04 7.09
N ASP A 164 11.51 4.50 6.85
CA ASP A 164 11.94 5.07 5.57
C ASP A 164 12.02 3.99 4.48
N ALA A 165 12.58 2.81 4.80
CA ALA A 165 12.57 1.66 3.89
C ALA A 165 11.14 1.22 3.58
N ALA A 166 10.25 1.24 4.58
CA ALA A 166 8.85 0.90 4.40
C ALA A 166 8.13 1.88 3.49
N ALA A 167 8.39 3.18 3.65
CA ALA A 167 7.83 4.20 2.78
C ALA A 167 8.31 4.06 1.33
N LEU A 168 9.57 3.66 1.11
CA LEU A 168 10.10 3.32 -0.22
C LEU A 168 9.37 2.11 -0.82
N GLY A 169 9.22 1.02 -0.06
CA GLY A 169 8.54 -0.18 -0.51
C GLY A 169 7.07 0.07 -0.89
N LEU A 170 6.31 0.76 -0.03
CA LEU A 170 4.91 1.12 -0.31
C LEU A 170 4.76 1.96 -1.57
N GLN A 171 5.68 2.90 -1.83
CA GLN A 171 5.62 3.72 -3.04
C GLN A 171 6.03 2.95 -4.29
N ASN A 172 7.03 2.08 -4.20
CA ASN A 172 7.42 1.20 -5.30
C ASN A 172 6.26 0.28 -5.69
N GLN A 173 5.57 -0.30 -4.70
CA GLN A 173 4.43 -1.15 -4.97
C GLN A 173 3.29 -0.40 -5.65
N ARG A 174 2.93 0.80 -5.17
CA ARG A 174 1.92 1.64 -5.82
C ARG A 174 2.28 1.95 -7.27
N ALA A 175 3.52 2.33 -7.54
CA ALA A 175 4.00 2.60 -8.90
C ALA A 175 3.97 1.33 -9.76
N TYR A 176 4.37 0.18 -9.22
CA TYR A 176 4.34 -1.10 -9.91
C TYR A 176 2.91 -1.50 -10.31
N THR A 177 1.95 -1.43 -9.38
CA THR A 177 0.53 -1.72 -9.66
C THR A 177 -0.04 -0.78 -10.72
N GLN A 178 0.27 0.52 -10.67
CA GLN A 178 -0.17 1.49 -11.69
C GLN A 178 0.40 1.16 -13.07
N CYS A 179 1.70 0.91 -13.16
CA CYS A 179 2.35 0.53 -14.43
C CYS A 179 1.78 -0.78 -14.98
N ARG A 180 1.57 -1.79 -14.14
CA ARG A 180 0.96 -3.08 -14.54
C ARG A 180 -0.46 -2.91 -15.06
N SER A 181 -1.28 -2.11 -14.38
CA SER A 181 -2.65 -1.80 -14.80
C SER A 181 -2.67 -1.09 -16.15
N LEU A 182 -1.85 -0.04 -16.32
CA LEU A 182 -1.74 0.70 -17.57
C LEU A 182 -1.26 -0.19 -18.72
N ALA A 183 -0.23 -1.01 -18.49
CA ALA A 183 0.27 -1.95 -19.49
C ALA A 183 -0.82 -2.96 -19.91
N GLY A 184 -1.60 -3.47 -18.96
CA GLY A 184 -2.74 -4.35 -19.24
C GLY A 184 -3.81 -3.67 -20.10
N GLN A 185 -4.20 -2.44 -19.75
CA GLN A 185 -5.17 -1.65 -20.52
C GLN A 185 -4.68 -1.37 -21.95
N LEU A 186 -3.39 -1.02 -22.11
CA LEU A 186 -2.80 -0.80 -23.43
C LEU A 186 -2.75 -2.09 -24.26
N GLN A 187 -2.37 -3.21 -23.65
CA GLN A 187 -2.32 -4.51 -24.33
C GLN A 187 -3.73 -4.95 -24.77
N GLU A 188 -4.74 -4.74 -23.94
CA GLU A 188 -6.13 -5.01 -24.27
C GLU A 188 -6.62 -4.13 -25.43
N ALA A 189 -6.34 -2.82 -25.39
CA ALA A 189 -6.69 -1.89 -26.45
C ALA A 189 -6.00 -2.23 -27.79
N LEU A 190 -4.71 -2.58 -27.77
CA LEU A 190 -3.98 -3.01 -28.98
C LEU A 190 -4.54 -4.31 -29.54
N SER A 191 -4.81 -5.29 -28.68
CA SER A 191 -5.41 -6.58 -29.09
C SER A 191 -6.81 -6.37 -29.68
N SER A 192 -7.58 -5.45 -29.10
CA SER A 192 -8.89 -5.10 -29.63
C SER A 192 -8.80 -4.45 -31.00
N ARG A 193 -7.86 -3.51 -31.19
CA ARG A 193 -7.65 -2.87 -32.49
C ARG A 193 -7.30 -3.87 -33.57
N VAL A 194 -6.43 -4.86 -33.28
CA VAL A 194 -6.10 -5.92 -34.24
C VAL A 194 -7.34 -6.69 -34.66
N ARG A 195 -8.18 -7.13 -33.71
CA ARG A 195 -9.42 -7.85 -34.03
C ARG A 195 -10.40 -6.99 -34.84
N ILE A 196 -10.55 -5.72 -34.48
CA ILE A 196 -11.42 -4.80 -35.22
C ILE A 196 -10.92 -4.62 -36.67
N GLU A 197 -9.62 -4.46 -36.87
CA GLU A 197 -9.04 -4.34 -38.22
C GLU A 197 -9.19 -5.64 -39.03
N GLN A 198 -9.02 -6.81 -38.40
CA GLN A 198 -9.26 -8.11 -39.04
C GLN A 198 -10.72 -8.28 -39.47
N ALA A 199 -11.67 -8.06 -38.56
CA ALA A 199 -13.10 -8.15 -38.85
C ALA A 199 -13.52 -7.15 -39.94
N LYS A 200 -13.00 -5.92 -39.88
CA LYS A 200 -13.24 -4.90 -40.92
C LYS A 200 -12.75 -5.37 -42.29
N GLY A 201 -11.55 -5.96 -42.35
CA GLY A 201 -11.00 -6.52 -43.59
C GLY A 201 -11.83 -7.68 -44.13
N MET A 202 -12.24 -8.62 -43.27
CA MET A 202 -13.10 -9.75 -43.64
C MET A 202 -14.43 -9.29 -44.22
N LEU A 203 -15.10 -8.33 -43.59
CA LEU A 203 -16.39 -7.81 -44.08
C LEU A 203 -16.24 -6.99 -45.37
N ALA A 204 -15.18 -6.19 -45.49
CA ALA A 204 -14.91 -5.42 -46.70
C ALA A 204 -14.72 -6.33 -47.92
N GLU A 205 -13.96 -7.43 -47.76
CA GLU A 205 -13.76 -8.43 -48.81
C GLU A 205 -15.07 -9.19 -49.12
N ARG A 206 -15.73 -9.72 -48.09
CA ARG A 206 -16.95 -10.53 -48.25
C ARG A 206 -18.10 -9.77 -48.89
N TRP A 207 -18.26 -8.49 -48.56
CA TRP A 207 -19.34 -7.64 -49.08
C TRP A 207 -18.94 -6.84 -50.32
N GLN A 208 -17.67 -6.89 -50.72
CA GLN A 208 -17.11 -6.11 -51.83
C GLN A 208 -17.34 -4.59 -51.65
N VAL A 209 -17.05 -4.09 -50.44
CA VAL A 209 -17.22 -2.66 -50.06
C VAL A 209 -15.92 -2.07 -49.51
N GLY A 210 -15.89 -0.74 -49.35
CA GLY A 210 -14.77 -0.06 -48.70
C GLY A 210 -14.66 -0.38 -47.20
N THR A 211 -13.46 -0.28 -46.65
CA THR A 211 -13.20 -0.53 -45.21
C THR A 211 -13.97 0.41 -44.29
N ASP A 212 -14.27 1.64 -44.73
CA ASP A 212 -15.08 2.60 -43.97
C ASP A 212 -16.55 2.16 -43.84
N GLU A 213 -17.12 1.58 -44.90
CA GLU A 213 -18.49 1.05 -44.88
C GLU A 213 -18.59 -0.18 -43.96
N ALA A 214 -17.63 -1.11 -44.08
CA ALA A 214 -17.53 -2.28 -43.21
C ALA A 214 -17.36 -1.88 -41.73
N PHE A 215 -16.52 -0.88 -41.43
CA PHE A 215 -16.37 -0.35 -40.08
C PHE A 215 -17.64 0.33 -39.57
N GLY A 216 -18.35 1.05 -40.45
CA GLY A 216 -19.66 1.63 -40.19
C GLY A 216 -20.67 0.58 -39.72
N ALA A 217 -20.72 -0.57 -40.39
CA ALA A 217 -21.58 -1.69 -40.03
C ALA A 217 -21.23 -2.31 -38.67
N LEU A 218 -19.94 -2.61 -38.43
CA LEU A 218 -19.47 -3.11 -37.12
C LEU A 218 -19.87 -2.18 -35.97
N ARG A 219 -19.62 -0.87 -36.15
CA ARG A 219 -19.96 0.16 -35.17
C ARG A 219 -21.46 0.33 -34.98
N GLY A 220 -22.23 0.27 -36.07
CA GLY A 220 -23.69 0.34 -36.06
C GLY A 220 -24.29 -0.82 -35.28
N HIS A 221 -23.84 -2.05 -35.55
CA HIS A 221 -24.25 -3.24 -34.81
C HIS A 221 -23.87 -3.14 -33.33
N ALA A 222 -22.62 -2.80 -33.00
CA ALA A 222 -22.18 -2.62 -31.62
C ALA A 222 -23.07 -1.64 -30.83
N ARG A 223 -23.43 -0.51 -31.46
CA ARG A 223 -24.31 0.52 -30.85
C ARG A 223 -25.75 0.04 -30.67
N ARG A 224 -26.35 -0.58 -31.70
CA ARG A 224 -27.73 -1.10 -31.64
C ARG A 224 -27.90 -2.13 -30.52
N HIS A 225 -26.90 -2.98 -30.34
CA HIS A 225 -26.92 -4.06 -29.36
C HIS A 225 -26.27 -3.70 -28.01
N ARG A 226 -25.74 -2.47 -27.86
CA ARG A 226 -25.04 -1.99 -26.65
C ARG A 226 -23.92 -2.93 -26.19
N ILE A 227 -23.17 -3.49 -27.13
CA ILE A 227 -22.03 -4.36 -26.85
C ILE A 227 -20.71 -3.72 -27.30
N PRO A 228 -19.58 -4.08 -26.68
CA PRO A 228 -18.27 -3.58 -27.10
C PRO A 228 -17.99 -3.91 -28.57
N LEU A 229 -17.41 -2.96 -29.31
CA LEU A 229 -17.03 -3.16 -30.71
C LEU A 229 -16.07 -4.34 -30.89
N ASP A 230 -15.17 -4.56 -29.92
CA ASP A 230 -14.29 -5.73 -29.87
C ASP A 230 -15.04 -7.06 -29.91
N ARG A 231 -16.19 -7.12 -29.23
CA ARG A 231 -17.01 -8.33 -29.16
C ARG A 231 -17.66 -8.60 -30.51
N VAL A 232 -18.16 -7.57 -31.18
CA VAL A 232 -18.70 -7.68 -32.55
C VAL A 232 -17.61 -8.15 -33.51
N ALA A 233 -16.42 -7.55 -33.46
CA ALA A 233 -15.30 -7.94 -34.28
C ALA A 233 -14.92 -9.42 -34.05
N ARG A 234 -14.90 -9.86 -32.79
CA ARG A 234 -14.66 -11.27 -32.45
C ARG A 234 -15.71 -12.20 -33.02
N SER A 235 -16.98 -11.86 -32.89
CA SER A 235 -18.07 -12.68 -33.45
C SER A 235 -18.03 -12.76 -34.98
N VAL A 236 -17.56 -11.71 -35.67
CA VAL A 236 -17.30 -11.75 -37.11
C VAL A 236 -16.16 -12.70 -37.43
N ILE A 237 -15.04 -12.62 -36.70
CA ILE A 237 -13.87 -13.49 -36.89
C ILE A 237 -14.23 -14.96 -36.63
N GLU A 238 -15.05 -15.23 -35.61
CA GLU A 238 -15.51 -16.57 -35.23
C GLU A 238 -16.64 -17.09 -36.14
N GLY A 239 -17.19 -16.25 -37.04
CA GLY A 239 -18.33 -16.61 -37.89
C GLY A 239 -19.64 -16.79 -37.14
N ALA A 240 -19.75 -16.20 -35.94
CA ALA A 240 -20.88 -16.36 -35.02
C ALA A 240 -22.01 -15.32 -35.21
N VAL A 241 -21.84 -14.35 -36.11
CA VAL A 241 -22.87 -13.35 -36.44
C VAL A 241 -23.16 -13.41 -37.94
N ASP A 242 -24.45 -13.37 -38.28
CA ASP A 242 -24.92 -13.38 -39.66
C ASP A 242 -24.76 -12.00 -40.32
N ASP A 243 -24.41 -12.01 -41.60
CA ASP A 243 -24.22 -10.82 -42.42
C ASP A 243 -25.48 -9.96 -42.48
N THR A 244 -26.65 -10.59 -42.45
CA THR A 244 -27.95 -9.91 -42.48
C THR A 244 -28.23 -9.11 -41.21
N GLU A 245 -27.68 -9.52 -40.07
CA GLU A 245 -27.77 -8.81 -38.79
C GLU A 245 -26.74 -7.67 -38.67
N LEU A 246 -25.60 -7.81 -39.35
CA LEU A 246 -24.52 -6.83 -39.36
C LEU A 246 -24.77 -5.68 -40.34
N ARG A 247 -25.34 -5.97 -41.51
CA ARG A 247 -25.62 -4.94 -42.52
C ARG A 247 -26.68 -3.94 -42.00
N PRO A 248 -26.43 -2.63 -42.12
CA PRO A 248 -27.50 -1.66 -41.95
C PRO A 248 -28.56 -1.88 -43.04
N SER A 249 -29.84 -1.88 -42.67
CA SER A 249 -30.92 -1.87 -43.66
C SER A 249 -30.80 -0.61 -44.54
N PRO A 250 -31.07 -0.72 -45.85
CA PRO A 250 -30.95 0.40 -46.79
C PRO A 250 -31.84 1.59 -46.43
#